data_AF-A0A0E0JWJ4-F1
#
_entry.id   AF-A0A0E0JWJ4-F1
#
_cell.length_a   1.000
_cell.length_b   1.000
_cell.length_c   1.000
_cell.angle_alpha   90.00
_cell.angle_beta   90.00
_cell.angle_gamma   90.00
#
_symmetry.space_group_name_H-M   'P 1'
#
loop_
_entity.id
_entity.type
_entity.pdbx_description
1 polymer ?
#
loop_
_entity_poly.entity_id
_entity_poly.type
_entity_poly.pdbx_seq_one_letter_code
_entity_poly.pdbx_strand_id
1 'polypeptide(L)'
;MAAELTEYLLLLPLLVVPLLYLAVSSSRRSGSLRLPPGPWALPVIGHLHHLALTGALTHRAMRDLARRHGPLMLLRFCELPVVVASSPDAAREIMRTHDVVVVLLLLLLLAGEPHRDDLRLRRGLHGARHHRQPEQAPRHDGLKIMPGMSLPDLFPSSRLAMLLSRVPAKIERRRRGMMGFIDTIIQEHQESRAAAAAAAAAGGVAEDEDLLDVLLRLQKDMDSQYPLTTMNIKSILIDMFGAGSETSATTLQWAMAELMHNPAVMRRAQDEVRRELAGNDRVTEDTLPNLHYLRLVIKETLRLHPPAPLLLPRECGGACKVLGYDVPAGTMVLVNAWAVGRDPSRWDSPEEFSPERFERCERDFRGMDFEFIPFGAGRRICPGMAFGLAHIELALAALLFHFDWRLPGGMAAGEMDMTEAAGITVRRRSDLLVFAVPRVPVPVQ
;
A
#
# COMPACT_ATOMS: atom_id res chain seq x y z
N MET A 1 -39.43 32.16 14.68
CA MET A 1 -37.95 32.17 14.76
C MET A 1 -37.42 32.09 16.19
N ALA A 2 -37.95 32.84 17.17
CA ALA A 2 -37.48 32.74 18.57
C ALA A 2 -37.75 31.38 19.24
N ALA A 3 -38.88 30.72 18.95
CA ALA A 3 -39.25 29.44 19.58
C ALA A 3 -38.31 28.27 19.23
N GLU A 4 -37.87 28.15 17.98
CA GLU A 4 -36.95 27.07 17.56
C GLU A 4 -35.55 27.23 18.18
N LEU A 5 -35.05 28.47 18.33
CA LEU A 5 -33.75 28.74 18.97
C LEU A 5 -33.72 28.28 20.43
N THR A 6 -34.84 28.39 21.16
CA THR A 6 -34.98 27.92 22.55
C THR A 6 -34.91 26.40 22.67
N GLU A 7 -35.52 25.65 21.75
CA GLU A 7 -35.46 24.18 21.77
C GLU A 7 -34.03 23.67 21.52
N TYR A 8 -33.30 24.30 20.59
CA TYR A 8 -31.88 23.97 20.38
C TYR A 8 -31.00 24.32 21.59
N LEU A 9 -31.25 25.45 22.26
CA LEU A 9 -30.52 25.86 23.47
C LEU A 9 -30.77 24.92 24.67
N LEU A 10 -31.97 24.33 24.77
CA LEU A 10 -32.31 23.35 25.80
C LEU A 10 -31.74 21.95 25.51
N LEU A 11 -31.60 21.58 24.23
CA LEU A 11 -30.99 20.32 23.80
C LEU A 11 -29.46 20.34 23.83
N LEU A 12 -28.84 21.53 23.71
CA LEU A 12 -27.39 21.71 23.74
C LEU A 12 -26.72 21.12 25.01
N PRO A 13 -27.17 21.42 26.25
CA PRO A 13 -26.58 20.82 27.46
C PRO A 13 -26.83 19.31 27.56
N LEU A 14 -27.95 18.79 27.03
CA LEU A 14 -28.21 17.34 26.99
C LEU A 14 -27.22 16.58 26.09
N LEU A 15 -26.65 17.23 25.08
CA LEU A 15 -25.56 16.67 24.26
C LEU A 15 -24.18 16.98 24.86
N VAL A 16 -23.96 18.20 25.33
CA VAL A 16 -22.65 18.70 25.79
C VAL A 16 -22.24 18.14 27.14
N VAL A 17 -23.17 17.93 28.08
CA VAL A 17 -22.88 17.42 29.43
C VAL A 17 -22.42 15.95 29.41
N PRO A 18 -23.03 15.02 28.65
CA PRO A 18 -22.49 13.67 28.48
C PRO A 18 -21.14 13.67 27.74
N LEU A 19 -20.97 14.53 26.73
CA LEU A 19 -19.70 14.71 26.02
C LEU A 19 -18.57 15.21 26.94
N LEU A 20 -18.87 16.17 27.81
CA LEU A 20 -17.96 16.67 28.84
C LEU A 20 -17.70 15.64 29.93
N TYR A 21 -18.72 14.92 30.38
CA TYR A 21 -18.56 13.85 31.37
C TYR A 21 -17.70 12.70 30.83
N LEU A 22 -17.89 12.28 29.58
CA LEU A 22 -17.03 11.30 28.91
C LEU A 22 -15.61 11.83 28.68
N ALA A 23 -15.46 13.11 28.35
CA ALA A 23 -14.14 13.75 28.25
C ALA A 23 -13.42 13.74 29.60
N VAL A 24 -14.11 14.09 30.69
CA VAL A 24 -13.56 14.11 32.05
C VAL A 24 -13.36 12.69 32.63
N SER A 25 -14.21 11.72 32.29
CA SER A 25 -14.06 10.33 32.76
C SER A 25 -12.95 9.59 32.03
N SER A 26 -12.69 9.93 30.77
CA SER A 26 -11.55 9.42 29.99
C SER A 26 -10.20 9.92 30.52
N SER A 27 -10.20 11.00 31.32
CA SER A 27 -9.03 11.52 32.02
C SER A 27 -8.66 10.76 33.30
N ARG A 28 -9.36 9.67 33.65
CA ARG A 28 -9.05 8.92 34.88
C ARG A 28 -7.85 7.99 34.70
N ARG A 29 -6.72 8.47 35.25
CA ARG A 29 -5.52 7.76 35.72
C ARG A 29 -4.76 6.97 34.65
N SER A 30 -3.79 7.65 34.05
CA SER A 30 -2.48 7.03 33.80
C SER A 30 -1.50 7.61 34.81
N GLY A 31 -0.57 6.81 35.33
CA GLY A 31 0.59 7.31 36.08
C GLY A 31 1.40 8.30 35.25
N SER A 32 2.54 8.79 35.74
CA SER A 32 3.38 9.79 35.05
C SER A 32 4.06 9.26 33.77
N LEU A 33 3.29 8.74 32.81
CA LEU A 33 3.77 8.33 31.50
C LEU A 33 4.17 9.57 30.72
N ARG A 34 5.37 9.54 30.17
CA ARG A 34 5.86 10.56 29.27
C ARG A 34 5.39 10.20 27.85
N LEU A 35 4.14 10.50 27.55
CA LEU A 35 3.54 10.21 26.24
C LEU A 35 4.16 11.08 25.13
N PRO A 36 4.19 10.60 23.87
CA PRO A 36 4.61 11.43 22.75
C PRO A 36 3.76 12.71 22.65
N PRO A 37 4.35 13.83 22.21
CA PRO A 37 3.62 15.09 22.04
C PRO A 37 2.53 14.94 20.97
N GLY A 38 1.53 15.81 21.00
CA GLY A 38 0.46 15.81 20.02
C GLY A 38 -0.26 17.15 19.94
N PRO A 39 -1.01 17.40 18.87
CA PRO A 39 -1.93 18.52 18.79
C PRO A 39 -3.04 18.37 19.84
N TRP A 40 -3.86 19.41 20.00
CA TRP A 40 -5.02 19.35 20.89
C TRP A 40 -6.09 18.41 20.30
N ALA A 41 -6.83 17.74 21.20
CA ALA A 41 -7.85 16.74 20.86
C ALA A 41 -9.24 17.25 21.21
N LEU A 42 -10.22 17.03 20.31
CA LEU A 42 -11.63 17.24 20.64
C LEU A 42 -12.20 16.07 21.45
N PRO A 43 -13.23 16.31 22.27
CA PRO A 43 -14.05 15.25 22.86
C PRO A 43 -14.58 14.32 21.77
N VAL A 44 -14.65 13.02 22.08
CA VAL A 44 -15.21 11.95 21.23
C VAL A 44 -14.46 11.68 19.91
N ILE A 45 -14.19 12.67 19.05
CA ILE A 45 -13.53 12.45 17.75
C ILE A 45 -11.99 12.49 17.82
N GLY A 46 -11.44 13.01 18.90
CA GLY A 46 -10.00 13.16 19.08
C GLY A 46 -9.39 14.12 18.05
N HIS A 47 -8.41 13.63 17.28
CA HIS A 47 -7.60 14.41 16.35
C HIS A 47 -8.07 14.33 14.90
N LEU A 48 -9.16 13.59 14.61
CA LEU A 48 -9.65 13.40 13.24
C LEU A 48 -9.99 14.72 12.53
N HIS A 49 -10.37 15.76 13.27
CA HIS A 49 -10.64 17.09 12.71
C HIS A 49 -9.39 17.73 12.06
N HIS A 50 -8.19 17.50 12.60
CA HIS A 50 -6.94 17.97 11.97
C HIS A 50 -6.66 17.28 10.63
N LEU A 51 -7.18 16.06 10.45
CA LEU A 51 -6.99 15.29 9.22
C LEU A 51 -8.10 15.60 8.20
N ALA A 52 -9.36 15.65 8.66
CA ALA A 52 -10.52 15.85 7.80
C ALA A 52 -10.66 17.29 7.28
N LEU A 53 -10.33 18.29 8.10
CA LEU A 53 -10.55 19.70 7.76
C LEU A 53 -9.47 20.30 6.85
N THR A 54 -8.33 19.63 6.69
CA THR A 54 -7.25 20.14 5.83
C THR A 54 -7.53 19.96 4.34
N GLY A 55 -8.44 19.05 3.98
CA GLY A 55 -8.64 18.63 2.59
C GLY A 55 -7.41 17.90 1.99
N ALA A 56 -6.35 17.73 2.76
CA ALA A 56 -5.13 17.05 2.37
C ALA A 56 -5.26 15.54 2.64
N LEU A 57 -4.42 14.75 1.95
CA LEU A 57 -4.32 13.32 2.19
C LEU A 57 -3.74 13.05 3.59
N THR A 58 -4.21 11.98 4.23
CA THR A 58 -3.91 11.65 5.63
C THR A 58 -2.41 11.66 5.93
N HIS A 59 -1.57 11.07 5.07
CA HIS A 59 -0.11 11.04 5.24
C HIS A 59 0.54 12.42 5.14
N ARG A 60 0.02 13.30 4.28
CA ARG A 60 0.51 14.68 4.12
C ARG A 60 0.13 15.53 5.33
N ALA A 61 -1.13 15.45 5.77
CA ALA A 61 -1.60 16.13 6.98
C ALA A 61 -0.80 15.68 8.23
N MET A 62 -0.52 14.39 8.35
CA MET A 62 0.33 13.86 9.42
C MET A 62 1.77 14.39 9.36
N ARG A 63 2.38 14.49 8.17
CA ARG A 63 3.71 15.11 8.02
C ARG A 63 3.70 16.55 8.52
N ASP A 64 2.68 17.32 8.16
CA ASP A 64 2.59 18.75 8.51
C ASP A 64 2.31 18.96 10.01
N LEU A 65 1.63 18.01 10.66
CA LEU A 65 1.53 17.96 12.13
C LEU A 65 2.87 17.58 12.76
N ALA A 66 3.57 16.58 12.23
CA ALA A 66 4.88 16.15 12.74
C ALA A 66 5.93 17.28 12.68
N ARG A 67 5.91 18.12 11.65
CA ARG A 67 6.77 19.32 11.56
C ARG A 67 6.56 20.31 12.72
N ARG A 68 5.37 20.32 13.33
CA ARG A 68 5.01 21.24 14.43
C ARG A 68 5.14 20.60 15.82
N HIS A 69 4.85 19.30 15.93
CA HIS A 69 4.78 18.61 17.22
C HIS A 69 5.96 17.66 17.48
N GLY A 70 6.75 17.35 16.45
CA GLY A 70 7.91 16.47 16.55
C GLY A 70 7.79 15.21 15.70
N PRO A 71 8.91 14.47 15.55
CA PRO A 71 9.02 13.32 14.65
C PRO A 71 8.23 12.08 15.10
N LEU A 72 7.80 12.04 16.36
CA LEU A 72 6.94 11.03 16.95
C LEU A 72 5.79 11.74 17.63
N MET A 73 4.56 11.44 17.23
CA MET A 73 3.37 12.10 17.77
C MET A 73 2.30 11.12 18.21
N LEU A 74 1.57 11.46 19.27
CA LEU A 74 0.40 10.74 19.73
C LEU A 74 -0.86 11.44 19.19
N LEU A 75 -1.61 10.70 18.39
CA LEU A 75 -2.94 11.02 17.92
C LEU A 75 -3.96 10.08 18.56
N ARG A 76 -5.23 10.43 18.37
CA ARG A 76 -6.39 9.72 18.91
C ARG A 76 -7.47 9.78 17.85
N PHE A 77 -7.81 8.64 17.28
CA PHE A 77 -8.90 8.51 16.32
C PHE A 77 -10.09 7.94 17.06
N CYS A 78 -10.96 8.82 17.50
CA CYS A 78 -12.05 8.46 18.39
C CYS A 78 -11.57 7.82 19.71
N GLU A 79 -11.82 6.52 19.91
CA GLU A 79 -11.33 5.77 21.08
C GLU A 79 -9.97 5.11 20.84
N LEU A 80 -9.47 5.12 19.60
CA LEU A 80 -8.24 4.45 19.19
C LEU A 80 -7.01 5.35 19.40
N PRO A 81 -6.06 4.99 20.28
CA PRO A 81 -4.77 5.69 20.38
C PRO A 81 -3.86 5.32 19.21
N VAL A 82 -3.25 6.32 18.57
CA VAL A 82 -2.41 6.16 17.38
C VAL A 82 -1.11 6.92 17.53
N VAL A 83 0.03 6.24 17.52
CA VAL A 83 1.35 6.85 17.43
C VAL A 83 1.77 6.91 15.98
N VAL A 84 2.24 8.07 15.53
CA VAL A 84 2.74 8.29 14.17
C VAL A 84 4.21 8.64 14.22
N ALA A 85 5.04 7.87 13.53
CA ALA A 85 6.45 8.15 13.32
C ALA A 85 6.70 8.71 11.93
N SER A 86 7.36 9.87 11.86
CA SER A 86 7.63 10.61 10.61
C SER A 86 9.11 10.95 10.42
N SER A 87 10.02 10.23 11.10
CA SER A 87 11.47 10.36 10.92
C SER A 87 12.16 8.99 10.82
N PRO A 88 13.36 8.91 10.21
CA PRO A 88 14.15 7.68 10.18
C PRO A 88 14.42 7.08 11.56
N ASP A 89 14.73 7.93 12.55
CA ASP A 89 15.10 7.47 13.89
C ASP A 89 13.90 6.87 14.64
N ALA A 90 12.74 7.53 14.57
CA ALA A 90 11.49 6.99 15.12
C ALA A 90 11.09 5.68 14.43
N ALA A 91 11.19 5.64 13.09
CA ALA A 91 10.91 4.45 12.29
C ALA A 91 11.84 3.28 12.66
N ARG A 92 13.13 3.55 12.90
CA ARG A 92 14.14 2.57 13.32
C ARG A 92 13.78 1.91 14.64
N GLU A 93 13.47 2.70 15.66
CA GLU A 93 13.13 2.18 16.99
C GLU A 93 11.80 1.42 16.96
N ILE A 94 10.79 1.91 16.24
CA ILE A 94 9.52 1.17 16.10
C ILE A 94 9.71 -0.18 15.40
N MET A 95 10.49 -0.24 14.32
CA MET A 95 10.55 -1.43 13.47
C MET A 95 11.61 -2.45 13.89
N ARG A 96 12.65 -2.06 14.66
CA ARG A 96 13.68 -2.99 15.15
C ARG A 96 13.40 -3.60 16.52
N THR A 97 12.93 -2.81 17.49
CA THR A 97 12.98 -3.25 18.90
C THR A 97 11.66 -3.81 19.43
N HIS A 98 10.58 -3.73 18.66
CA HIS A 98 9.25 -4.06 19.17
C HIS A 98 8.60 -5.19 18.38
N ASP A 99 8.23 -6.27 19.07
CA ASP A 99 7.36 -7.34 18.58
C ASP A 99 5.94 -6.81 18.42
N VAL A 100 5.76 -6.09 17.33
CA VAL A 100 4.50 -5.48 16.97
C VAL A 100 3.74 -6.42 16.04
N VAL A 101 2.50 -6.71 16.39
CA VAL A 101 1.58 -7.46 15.53
C VAL A 101 1.12 -6.51 14.42
N VAL A 102 1.16 -6.97 13.16
CA VAL A 102 0.53 -6.23 12.06
C VAL A 102 -0.97 -6.41 12.22
N VAL A 103 -1.71 -5.32 12.31
CA VAL A 103 -3.18 -5.40 12.21
C VAL A 103 -3.44 -5.72 10.75
N LEU A 104 -3.85 -6.96 10.46
CA LEU A 104 -4.04 -7.44 9.10
C LEU A 104 -5.19 -6.67 8.44
N LEU A 105 -4.86 -5.52 7.87
CA LEU A 105 -5.75 -4.64 7.13
C LEU A 105 -6.13 -5.23 5.76
N LEU A 106 -5.64 -6.42 5.43
CA LEU A 106 -5.81 -7.02 4.11
C LEU A 106 -7.29 -7.33 3.78
N LEU A 107 -8.11 -7.62 4.79
CA LEU A 107 -9.56 -7.73 4.62
C LEU A 107 -10.21 -6.42 4.14
N LEU A 108 -9.58 -5.26 4.38
CA LEU A 108 -10.06 -3.95 3.97
C LEU A 108 -9.56 -3.53 2.58
N LEU A 109 -8.36 -3.99 2.17
CA LEU A 109 -7.91 -3.90 0.77
C LEU A 109 -8.95 -4.50 -0.19
N LEU A 110 -9.55 -5.62 0.22
CA LEU A 110 -10.56 -6.33 -0.55
C LEU A 110 -11.99 -5.84 -0.27
N ALA A 111 -12.19 -5.01 0.76
CA ALA A 111 -13.49 -4.39 1.06
C ALA A 111 -13.73 -3.08 0.30
N GLY A 112 -12.67 -2.43 -0.20
CA GLY A 112 -12.75 -1.48 -1.31
C GLY A 112 -13.37 -2.16 -2.52
N GLU A 113 -14.23 -1.47 -3.27
CA GLU A 113 -14.82 -2.05 -4.48
C GLU A 113 -13.69 -2.60 -5.36
N PRO A 114 -13.64 -3.92 -5.68
CA PRO A 114 -12.71 -4.40 -6.68
C PRO A 114 -13.00 -3.60 -7.94
N HIS A 115 -11.97 -3.01 -8.52
CA HIS A 115 -12.08 -2.56 -9.89
C HIS A 115 -12.59 -3.79 -10.67
N ARG A 116 -13.56 -3.62 -11.57
CA ARG A 116 -14.11 -4.73 -12.38
C ARG A 116 -13.05 -5.45 -13.24
N ASP A 117 -11.80 -5.04 -13.12
CA ASP A 117 -10.63 -5.58 -13.79
C ASP A 117 -9.98 -6.72 -12.98
N ASP A 118 -10.16 -6.79 -11.65
CA ASP A 118 -9.69 -7.94 -10.84
C ASP A 118 -10.56 -9.20 -11.04
N LEU A 119 -11.82 -9.03 -11.45
CA LEU A 119 -12.65 -10.16 -11.91
C LEU A 119 -12.29 -10.63 -13.34
N ARG A 120 -11.28 -10.05 -13.99
CA ARG A 120 -10.78 -10.47 -15.32
C ARG A 120 -9.74 -11.58 -15.25
N LEU A 121 -9.40 -12.09 -14.05
CA LEU A 121 -8.49 -13.24 -13.88
C LEU A 121 -8.99 -14.52 -14.58
N ARG A 122 -10.27 -14.58 -14.96
CA ARG A 122 -10.81 -15.66 -15.82
C ARG A 122 -10.23 -15.73 -17.24
N ARG A 123 -9.50 -14.71 -17.72
CA ARG A 123 -9.11 -14.60 -19.15
C ARG A 123 -7.62 -14.41 -19.40
N GLY A 124 -6.78 -14.37 -18.37
CA GLY A 124 -5.31 -14.37 -18.52
C GLY A 124 -4.74 -15.73 -18.92
N LEU A 125 -5.44 -16.83 -18.62
CA LEU A 125 -5.03 -18.18 -18.98
C LEU A 125 -5.50 -18.66 -20.36
N HIS A 126 -6.40 -17.94 -21.04
CA HIS A 126 -6.88 -18.34 -22.37
C HIS A 126 -6.96 -17.11 -23.30
N GLY A 127 -6.00 -16.99 -24.22
CA GLY A 127 -5.93 -15.91 -25.21
C GLY A 127 -7.21 -15.78 -26.04
N ALA A 128 -7.93 -14.66 -25.89
CA ALA A 128 -8.99 -14.24 -26.81
C ALA A 128 -9.17 -12.71 -26.81
N ARG A 129 -9.48 -12.15 -27.98
CA ARG A 129 -9.45 -10.71 -28.34
C ARG A 129 -10.46 -9.82 -27.59
N HIS A 130 -10.08 -8.56 -27.40
CA HIS A 130 -10.74 -7.51 -26.62
C HIS A 130 -11.94 -6.83 -27.31
N HIS A 131 -12.95 -6.44 -26.53
CA HIS A 131 -13.90 -5.37 -26.88
C HIS A 131 -14.01 -4.38 -25.69
N ARG A 132 -13.76 -3.08 -25.93
CA ARG A 132 -13.75 -2.01 -24.92
C ARG A 132 -15.18 -1.51 -24.64
N GLN A 133 -15.51 -1.27 -23.37
CA GLN A 133 -16.62 -0.41 -22.95
C GLN A 133 -16.14 0.60 -21.92
N PRO A 134 -16.75 1.81 -21.84
CA PRO A 134 -16.18 2.96 -21.14
C PRO A 134 -16.25 2.83 -19.60
N GLU A 135 -15.21 3.36 -18.95
CA GLU A 135 -15.02 3.47 -17.51
C GLU A 135 -16.13 4.31 -16.86
N GLN A 136 -16.69 3.82 -15.76
CA GLN A 136 -17.57 4.60 -14.90
C GLN A 136 -16.74 5.25 -13.80
N ALA A 137 -16.77 6.58 -13.75
CA ALA A 137 -16.11 7.38 -12.72
C ALA A 137 -16.51 6.95 -11.30
N PRO A 138 -15.61 7.01 -10.31
CA PRO A 138 -15.93 6.66 -8.94
C PRO A 138 -16.95 7.65 -8.37
N ARG A 139 -18.09 7.14 -7.88
CA ARG A 139 -19.04 7.93 -7.11
C ARG A 139 -18.33 8.44 -5.85
N HIS A 140 -18.60 9.70 -5.49
CA HIS A 140 -18.15 10.31 -4.25
C HIS A 140 -18.57 9.48 -3.03
N ASP A 141 -17.64 8.68 -2.52
CA ASP A 141 -17.79 7.94 -1.27
C ASP A 141 -17.47 8.87 -0.09
N GLY A 142 -18.44 9.07 0.79
CA GLY A 142 -18.37 10.00 1.92
C GLY A 142 -17.17 9.79 2.84
N LEU A 143 -16.69 10.91 3.40
CA LEU A 143 -15.75 11.11 4.51
C LEU A 143 -14.98 9.88 5.04
N LYS A 144 -14.14 9.25 4.20
CA LYS A 144 -13.14 8.27 4.66
C LYS A 144 -11.91 9.03 5.17
N ILE A 145 -11.87 9.34 6.47
CA ILE A 145 -10.78 10.12 7.11
C ILE A 145 -9.45 9.34 7.14
N MET A 146 -9.54 8.00 7.23
CA MET A 146 -8.41 7.09 6.98
C MET A 146 -8.92 5.89 6.15
N PRO A 147 -8.34 5.63 4.98
CA PRO A 147 -8.71 4.49 4.16
C PRO A 147 -8.60 3.17 4.94
N GLY A 148 -9.67 2.38 4.94
CA GLY A 148 -9.72 1.07 5.60
C GLY A 148 -10.37 1.05 6.98
N MET A 149 -10.41 2.13 7.76
CA MET A 149 -11.03 2.04 9.10
C MET A 149 -12.55 2.09 9.06
N SER A 150 -13.20 1.25 9.88
CA SER A 150 -14.65 1.20 10.08
C SER A 150 -15.07 1.80 11.43
N LEU A 151 -16.37 2.08 11.61
CA LEU A 151 -16.89 2.62 12.88
C LEU A 151 -16.56 1.75 14.11
N PRO A 152 -16.64 0.41 14.06
CA PRO A 152 -16.21 -0.47 15.15
C PRO A 152 -14.72 -0.37 15.46
N ASP A 153 -13.87 -0.07 14.49
CA ASP A 153 -12.42 0.10 14.72
C ASP A 153 -12.14 1.41 15.46
N LEU A 154 -12.95 2.45 15.19
CA LEU A 154 -12.84 3.77 15.83
C LEU A 154 -13.49 3.83 17.22
N PHE A 155 -14.56 3.05 17.43
CA PHE A 155 -15.33 3.00 18.69
C PHE A 155 -15.55 1.55 19.14
N PRO A 156 -14.48 0.80 19.49
CA PRO A 156 -14.59 -0.60 19.88
C PRO A 156 -15.46 -0.83 21.12
N SER A 157 -15.60 0.17 22.01
CA SER A 157 -16.44 0.04 23.20
C SER A 157 -17.94 0.27 22.92
N SER A 158 -18.30 0.82 21.76
CA SER A 158 -19.67 1.22 21.44
C SER A 158 -20.46 0.10 20.76
N ARG A 159 -21.44 -0.45 21.49
CA ARG A 159 -22.42 -1.42 20.93
C ARG A 159 -23.23 -0.82 19.78
N LEU A 160 -23.48 0.48 19.81
CA LEU A 160 -24.18 1.17 18.73
C LEU A 160 -23.31 1.25 17.47
N ALA A 161 -22.00 1.52 17.60
CA ALA A 161 -21.08 1.51 16.47
C ALA A 161 -20.99 0.12 15.80
N MET A 162 -21.00 -0.95 16.60
CA MET A 162 -21.07 -2.32 16.11
C MET A 162 -22.38 -2.61 15.37
N LEU A 163 -23.52 -2.14 15.90
CA LEU A 163 -24.85 -2.37 15.30
C LEU A 163 -25.07 -1.56 14.00
N LEU A 164 -24.65 -0.29 13.99
CA LEU A 164 -24.85 0.61 12.85
C LEU A 164 -23.90 0.30 11.69
N SER A 165 -22.74 -0.29 11.98
CA SER A 165 -21.75 -0.58 10.95
C SER A 165 -22.16 -1.78 10.11
N ARG A 166 -22.45 -1.54 8.83
CA ARG A 166 -22.64 -2.59 7.82
C ARG A 166 -21.31 -3.17 7.30
N VAL A 167 -20.19 -2.58 7.72
CA VAL A 167 -18.85 -2.89 7.19
C VAL A 167 -18.40 -4.31 7.58
N PRO A 168 -18.49 -4.77 8.85
CA PRO A 168 -18.11 -6.13 9.23
C PRO A 168 -18.84 -7.21 8.41
N ALA A 169 -20.16 -7.05 8.22
CA ALA A 169 -20.95 -7.97 7.41
C ALA A 169 -20.60 -7.91 5.92
N LYS A 170 -20.21 -6.73 5.39
CA LYS A 170 -19.70 -6.58 4.01
C LYS A 170 -18.35 -7.30 3.86
N ILE A 171 -17.44 -7.12 4.80
CA ILE A 171 -16.13 -7.77 4.85
C ILE A 171 -16.30 -9.29 4.89
N GLU A 172 -17.14 -9.81 5.77
CA GLU A 172 -17.33 -11.27 5.91
C GLU A 172 -17.96 -11.90 4.66
N ARG A 173 -18.90 -11.22 4.00
CA ARG A 173 -19.42 -11.69 2.70
C ARG A 173 -18.33 -11.73 1.63
N ARG A 174 -17.49 -10.70 1.55
CA ARG A 174 -16.37 -10.65 0.59
C ARG A 174 -15.32 -11.72 0.89
N ARG A 175 -14.96 -11.89 2.16
CA ARG A 175 -14.08 -12.96 2.63
C ARG A 175 -14.59 -14.33 2.19
N ARG A 176 -15.88 -14.63 2.41
CA ARG A 176 -16.47 -15.90 1.97
C ARG A 176 -16.42 -16.09 0.46
N GLY A 177 -16.79 -15.06 -0.32
CA GLY A 177 -16.75 -15.14 -1.78
C GLY A 177 -15.34 -15.40 -2.32
N MET A 178 -14.34 -14.70 -1.78
CA MET A 178 -12.95 -14.87 -2.16
C MET A 178 -12.38 -16.23 -1.72
N MET A 179 -12.70 -16.69 -0.51
CA MET A 179 -12.31 -18.04 -0.07
C MET A 179 -12.86 -19.13 -1.01
N GLY A 180 -14.11 -18.99 -1.47
CA GLY A 180 -14.70 -19.88 -2.46
C GLY A 180 -14.08 -19.76 -3.86
N PHE A 181 -13.57 -18.58 -4.24
CA PHE A 181 -12.81 -18.43 -5.49
C PHE A 181 -11.46 -19.15 -5.42
N ILE A 182 -10.76 -19.05 -4.30
CA ILE A 182 -9.50 -19.79 -4.11
C ILE A 182 -9.74 -21.31 -4.06
N ASP A 183 -10.88 -21.77 -3.52
CA ASP A 183 -11.26 -23.19 -3.61
C ASP A 183 -11.26 -23.68 -5.06
N THR A 184 -11.85 -22.90 -5.97
CA THR A 184 -11.86 -23.23 -7.40
C THR A 184 -10.44 -23.28 -7.97
N ILE A 185 -9.57 -22.32 -7.64
CA ILE A 185 -8.16 -22.32 -8.09
C ILE A 185 -7.43 -23.56 -7.59
N ILE A 186 -7.57 -23.91 -6.30
CA ILE A 186 -6.90 -25.08 -5.73
C ILE A 186 -7.36 -26.36 -6.44
N GLN A 187 -8.66 -26.49 -6.69
CA GLN A 187 -9.22 -27.65 -7.37
C GLN A 187 -8.72 -27.74 -8.83
N GLU A 188 -8.86 -26.67 -9.60
CA GLU A 188 -8.41 -26.61 -11.01
C GLU A 188 -6.91 -26.91 -11.12
N HIS A 189 -6.10 -26.39 -10.19
CA HIS A 189 -4.67 -26.64 -10.14
C HIS A 189 -4.34 -28.11 -9.90
N GLN A 190 -5.00 -28.75 -8.93
CA GLN A 190 -4.81 -30.17 -8.64
C GLN A 190 -5.22 -31.05 -9.83
N GLU A 191 -6.31 -30.71 -10.52
CA GLU A 191 -6.77 -31.39 -11.73
C GLU A 191 -5.75 -31.24 -12.88
N SER A 192 -5.24 -30.02 -13.10
CA SER A 192 -4.19 -29.75 -14.09
C SER A 192 -2.91 -30.53 -13.81
N ARG A 193 -2.43 -30.53 -12.56
CA ARG A 193 -1.24 -31.29 -12.16
C ARG A 193 -1.41 -32.80 -12.28
N ALA A 194 -2.59 -33.33 -11.97
CA ALA A 194 -2.88 -34.75 -12.19
C ALA A 194 -2.84 -35.11 -13.69
N ALA A 195 -3.38 -34.25 -14.55
CA ALA A 195 -3.32 -34.43 -16.00
C ALA A 195 -1.88 -34.30 -16.54
N ALA A 196 -1.12 -33.31 -16.07
CA ALA A 196 0.29 -33.12 -16.44
C ALA A 196 1.17 -34.29 -15.98
N ALA A 197 0.95 -34.82 -14.77
CA ALA A 197 1.66 -36.01 -14.28
C ALA A 197 1.35 -37.26 -15.12
N ALA A 198 0.09 -37.44 -15.54
CA ALA A 198 -0.28 -38.52 -16.46
C ALA A 198 0.37 -38.35 -17.84
N ALA A 199 0.46 -37.12 -18.35
CA ALA A 199 1.14 -36.80 -19.61
C ALA A 199 2.66 -36.98 -19.51
N ALA A 200 3.28 -36.59 -18.40
CA ALA A 200 4.71 -36.78 -18.14
C ALA A 200 5.07 -38.26 -18.05
N ALA A 201 4.22 -39.09 -17.42
CA ALA A 201 4.36 -40.54 -17.43
C ALA A 201 4.27 -41.15 -18.85
N ALA A 202 3.64 -40.44 -19.80
CA ALA A 202 3.59 -40.78 -21.22
C ALA A 202 4.71 -40.12 -22.06
N GLY A 203 5.74 -39.55 -21.42
CA GLY A 203 6.90 -38.94 -22.09
C GLY A 203 6.81 -37.42 -22.31
N GLY A 204 5.83 -36.74 -21.68
CA GLY A 204 5.73 -35.27 -21.69
C GLY A 204 6.77 -34.58 -20.80
N VAL A 205 7.01 -33.29 -21.04
CA VAL A 205 7.88 -32.44 -20.20
C VAL A 205 7.15 -32.10 -18.90
N ALA A 206 7.82 -32.28 -17.76
CA ALA A 206 7.29 -31.88 -16.46
C ALA A 206 7.16 -30.34 -16.39
N GLU A 207 6.00 -29.87 -15.96
CA GLU A 207 5.77 -28.44 -15.72
C GLU A 207 6.53 -27.96 -14.47
N ASP A 208 6.96 -26.69 -14.48
CA ASP A 208 7.64 -26.07 -13.34
C ASP A 208 6.72 -25.96 -12.12
N GLU A 209 7.29 -26.14 -10.93
CA GLU A 209 6.59 -26.04 -9.64
C GLU A 209 6.19 -24.59 -9.32
N ASP A 210 4.97 -24.36 -8.82
CA ASP A 210 4.51 -23.04 -8.38
C ASP A 210 4.29 -22.94 -6.86
N LEU A 211 3.93 -21.74 -6.39
CA LEU A 211 3.68 -21.48 -4.98
C LEU A 211 2.63 -22.43 -4.36
N LEU A 212 1.55 -22.73 -5.09
CA LEU A 212 0.49 -23.57 -4.58
C LEU A 212 0.98 -25.02 -4.45
N ASP A 213 1.79 -25.52 -5.39
CA ASP A 213 2.43 -26.82 -5.24
C ASP A 213 3.29 -26.91 -3.98
N VAL A 214 4.13 -25.90 -3.75
CA VAL A 214 4.99 -25.83 -2.55
C VAL A 214 4.14 -25.84 -1.28
N LEU A 215 3.06 -25.04 -1.23
CA LEU A 215 2.17 -24.97 -0.06
C LEU A 215 1.42 -26.30 0.18
N LEU A 216 0.96 -26.96 -0.88
CA LEU A 216 0.28 -28.27 -0.79
C LEU A 216 1.25 -29.39 -0.37
N ARG A 217 2.50 -29.35 -0.85
CA ARG A 217 3.56 -30.27 -0.41
C ARG A 217 3.87 -30.07 1.08
N LEU A 218 4.09 -28.82 1.51
CA LEU A 218 4.34 -28.49 2.91
C LEU A 218 3.16 -28.88 3.82
N GLN A 219 1.93 -28.81 3.33
CA GLN A 219 0.77 -29.31 4.08
C GLN A 219 0.80 -30.83 4.29
N LYS A 220 1.34 -31.60 3.33
CA LYS A 220 1.45 -33.07 3.42
C LYS A 220 2.63 -33.54 4.26
N ASP A 221 3.74 -32.81 4.22
CA ASP A 221 5.01 -33.23 4.82
C ASP A 221 5.15 -32.87 6.32
N MET A 222 4.17 -32.17 6.91
CA MET A 222 4.30 -31.58 8.24
C MET A 222 3.73 -32.45 9.37
N ASP A 223 4.59 -33.29 9.95
CA ASP A 223 4.40 -33.93 11.26
C ASP A 223 4.77 -32.95 12.41
N SER A 224 4.16 -31.75 12.39
CA SER A 224 4.55 -30.63 13.26
C SER A 224 3.48 -30.25 14.30
N GLN A 225 3.93 -29.59 15.38
CA GLN A 225 3.05 -29.03 16.43
C GLN A 225 2.06 -27.97 15.92
N TYR A 226 2.26 -27.41 14.71
CA TYR A 226 1.40 -26.40 14.08
C TYR A 226 1.17 -26.72 12.58
N PRO A 227 0.21 -27.62 12.25
CA PRO A 227 0.00 -28.06 10.86
C PRO A 227 -0.56 -26.94 9.97
N LEU A 228 -0.07 -26.87 8.72
CA LEU A 228 -0.55 -25.92 7.71
C LEU A 228 -1.94 -26.34 7.22
N THR A 229 -2.97 -25.58 7.61
CA THR A 229 -4.35 -25.90 7.22
C THR A 229 -4.66 -25.37 5.81
N THR A 230 -5.66 -25.94 5.15
CA THR A 230 -6.15 -25.42 3.85
C THR A 230 -6.63 -23.97 3.99
N MET A 231 -7.14 -23.57 5.15
CA MET A 231 -7.50 -22.18 5.42
C MET A 231 -6.27 -21.26 5.43
N ASN A 232 -5.14 -21.73 5.96
CA ASN A 232 -3.88 -20.99 5.89
C ASN A 232 -3.39 -20.85 4.45
N ILE A 233 -3.41 -21.93 3.65
CA ILE A 233 -3.04 -21.89 2.22
C ILE A 233 -3.89 -20.85 1.49
N LYS A 234 -5.22 -20.91 1.63
CA LYS A 234 -6.13 -19.95 1.01
C LYS A 234 -5.80 -18.52 1.39
N SER A 235 -5.52 -18.29 2.67
CA SER A 235 -5.18 -16.97 3.18
C SER A 235 -3.85 -16.47 2.59
N ILE A 236 -2.82 -17.31 2.57
CA ILE A 236 -1.52 -16.98 1.97
C ILE A 236 -1.67 -16.59 0.49
N LEU A 237 -2.46 -17.34 -0.28
CA LEU A 237 -2.70 -17.03 -1.70
C LEU A 237 -3.36 -15.65 -1.85
N ILE A 238 -4.41 -15.39 -1.07
CA ILE A 238 -5.10 -14.09 -1.06
C ILE A 238 -4.13 -12.95 -0.73
N ASP A 239 -3.34 -13.13 0.33
CA ASP A 239 -2.35 -12.16 0.79
C ASP A 239 -1.32 -11.87 -0.32
N MET A 240 -0.78 -12.90 -0.97
CA MET A 240 0.24 -12.74 -2.01
C MET A 240 -0.32 -12.11 -3.29
N PHE A 241 -1.46 -12.57 -3.80
CA PHE A 241 -2.04 -12.01 -5.02
C PHE A 241 -2.50 -10.57 -4.82
N GLY A 242 -3.21 -10.30 -3.72
CA GLY A 242 -3.72 -8.96 -3.41
C GLY A 242 -2.58 -7.96 -3.16
N ALA A 243 -1.62 -8.31 -2.31
CA ALA A 243 -0.50 -7.42 -2.00
C ALA A 243 0.43 -7.23 -3.20
N GLY A 244 0.73 -8.29 -3.95
CA GLY A 244 1.66 -8.25 -5.08
C GLY A 244 1.11 -7.49 -6.30
N SER A 245 -0.19 -7.62 -6.60
CA SER A 245 -0.77 -7.05 -7.82
C SER A 245 -0.97 -5.53 -7.71
N GLU A 246 -1.71 -5.10 -6.70
CA GLU A 246 -2.13 -3.70 -6.55
C GLU A 246 -0.93 -2.76 -6.28
N THR A 247 0.04 -3.19 -5.45
CA THR A 247 1.22 -2.37 -5.14
C THR A 247 2.19 -2.25 -6.31
N SER A 248 2.41 -3.35 -7.04
CA SER A 248 3.28 -3.36 -8.22
C SER A 248 2.67 -2.55 -9.36
N ALA A 249 1.36 -2.71 -9.62
CA ALA A 249 0.66 -1.91 -10.63
C ALA A 249 0.68 -0.42 -10.31
N THR A 250 0.43 -0.05 -9.04
CA THR A 250 0.52 1.35 -8.59
C THR A 250 1.93 1.92 -8.80
N THR A 251 2.96 1.15 -8.46
CA THR A 251 4.36 1.58 -8.67
C THR A 251 4.67 1.75 -10.15
N LEU A 252 4.24 0.82 -11.01
CA LEU A 252 4.44 0.90 -12.45
C LEU A 252 3.74 2.12 -13.06
N GLN A 253 2.51 2.42 -12.62
CA GLN A 253 1.77 3.61 -13.05
C GLN A 253 2.49 4.90 -12.66
N TRP A 254 3.01 4.99 -11.44
CA TRP A 254 3.81 6.15 -10.99
C TRP A 254 5.13 6.25 -11.74
N ALA A 255 5.84 5.13 -11.96
CA ALA A 255 7.08 5.12 -12.73
C ALA A 255 6.85 5.65 -14.15
N MET A 256 5.82 5.15 -14.84
CA MET A 256 5.46 5.66 -16.17
C MET A 256 5.06 7.14 -16.13
N ALA A 257 4.29 7.58 -15.13
CA ALA A 257 3.89 8.98 -15.01
C ALA A 257 5.10 9.90 -14.80
N GLU A 258 6.04 9.52 -13.94
CA GLU A 258 7.26 10.29 -13.70
C GLU A 258 8.19 10.30 -14.91
N LEU A 259 8.32 9.19 -15.64
CA LEU A 259 9.08 9.17 -16.89
C LEU A 259 8.45 10.09 -17.95
N MET A 260 7.12 10.08 -18.08
CA MET A 260 6.41 10.99 -19.00
C MET A 260 6.54 12.46 -18.59
N HIS A 261 6.53 12.74 -17.28
CA HIS A 261 6.74 14.07 -16.73
C HIS A 261 8.21 14.54 -16.86
N ASN A 262 9.16 13.61 -16.97
CA ASN A 262 10.60 13.89 -17.06
C ASN A 262 11.23 13.27 -18.34
N PRO A 263 11.05 13.88 -19.53
CA PRO A 263 11.46 13.29 -20.81
C PRO A 263 12.95 12.94 -20.93
N ALA A 264 13.83 13.66 -20.23
CA ALA A 264 15.26 13.36 -20.20
C ALA A 264 15.55 12.03 -19.50
N VAL A 265 14.87 11.77 -18.39
CA VAL A 265 14.96 10.51 -17.63
C VAL A 265 14.36 9.36 -18.45
N MET A 266 13.19 9.58 -19.07
CA MET A 266 12.59 8.62 -20.01
C MET A 266 13.57 8.19 -21.09
N ARG A 267 14.18 9.17 -21.78
CA ARG A 267 15.13 8.88 -22.86
C ARG A 267 16.32 8.05 -22.36
N ARG A 268 16.90 8.44 -21.23
CA ARG A 268 18.04 7.73 -20.64
C ARG A 268 17.70 6.29 -20.25
N ALA A 269 16.53 6.06 -19.66
CA ALA A 269 16.04 4.72 -19.32
C ALA A 269 15.76 3.87 -20.57
N GLN A 270 15.13 4.45 -21.59
CA GLN A 270 14.93 3.77 -22.88
C GLN A 270 16.27 3.41 -23.54
N ASP A 271 17.22 4.35 -23.59
CA ASP A 271 18.53 4.13 -24.21
C ASP A 271 19.31 3.01 -23.54
N GLU A 272 19.28 2.92 -22.20
CA GLU A 272 19.85 1.78 -21.46
C GLU A 272 19.16 0.47 -21.84
N VAL A 273 17.84 0.37 -21.65
CA VAL A 273 17.08 -0.86 -21.91
C VAL A 273 17.29 -1.35 -23.34
N ARG A 274 17.27 -0.45 -24.33
CA ARG A 274 17.44 -0.79 -25.74
C ARG A 274 18.87 -1.20 -26.09
N ARG A 275 19.87 -0.67 -25.39
CA ARG A 275 21.27 -1.05 -25.58
C ARG A 275 21.55 -2.42 -24.97
N GLU A 276 21.14 -2.67 -23.73
CA GLU A 276 21.40 -3.94 -23.04
C GLU A 276 20.60 -5.11 -23.65
N LEU A 277 19.49 -4.83 -24.33
CA LEU A 277 18.69 -5.82 -25.06
C LEU A 277 18.91 -5.78 -26.58
N ALA A 278 20.00 -5.20 -27.06
CA ALA A 278 20.30 -5.20 -28.49
C ALA A 278 20.43 -6.64 -29.03
N GLY A 279 19.64 -6.98 -30.03
CA GLY A 279 19.60 -8.32 -30.63
C GLY A 279 18.60 -9.29 -29.99
N ASN A 280 17.98 -8.93 -28.87
CA ASN A 280 16.90 -9.71 -28.25
C ASN A 280 15.53 -9.31 -28.83
N ASP A 281 14.61 -10.28 -28.96
CA ASP A 281 13.23 -10.05 -29.41
C ASP A 281 12.29 -9.70 -28.26
N ARG A 282 12.65 -10.06 -27.02
CA ARG A 282 11.83 -9.96 -25.83
C ARG A 282 12.68 -9.63 -24.60
N VAL A 283 12.02 -9.08 -23.58
CA VAL A 283 12.60 -8.91 -22.25
C VAL A 283 12.44 -10.21 -21.46
N THR A 284 13.52 -10.67 -20.85
CA THR A 284 13.55 -11.86 -19.98
C THR A 284 14.24 -11.54 -18.66
N GLU A 285 14.02 -12.37 -17.63
CA GLU A 285 14.53 -12.13 -16.27
C GLU A 285 16.07 -12.06 -16.19
N ASP A 286 16.77 -12.81 -17.04
CA ASP A 286 18.23 -12.84 -17.11
C ASP A 286 18.85 -11.52 -17.59
N THR A 287 18.06 -10.66 -18.24
CA THR A 287 18.52 -9.33 -18.69
C THR A 287 18.42 -8.26 -17.61
N LEU A 288 17.56 -8.45 -16.60
CA LEU A 288 17.31 -7.47 -15.55
C LEU A 288 18.57 -7.05 -14.78
N PRO A 289 19.50 -7.96 -14.38
CA PRO A 289 20.79 -7.62 -13.76
C PRO A 289 21.54 -6.45 -14.40
N ASN A 290 21.44 -6.27 -15.72
CA ASN A 290 22.19 -5.26 -16.46
C ASN A 290 21.49 -3.89 -16.54
N LEU A 291 20.21 -3.81 -16.17
CA LEU A 291 19.39 -2.59 -16.25
C LEU A 291 19.58 -1.69 -15.01
N HIS A 292 20.78 -1.13 -14.86
CA HIS A 292 21.18 -0.39 -13.67
C HIS A 292 20.35 0.90 -13.48
N TYR A 293 20.27 1.76 -14.49
CA TYR A 293 19.55 3.02 -14.42
C TYR A 293 18.04 2.81 -14.27
N LEU A 294 17.47 1.79 -14.92
CA LEU A 294 16.07 1.40 -14.72
C LEU A 294 15.77 1.11 -13.23
N ARG A 295 16.67 0.45 -12.52
CA ARG A 295 16.52 0.25 -11.07
C ARG A 295 16.58 1.54 -10.27
N LEU A 296 17.41 2.50 -10.68
CA LEU A 296 17.46 3.81 -10.03
C LEU A 296 16.14 4.58 -10.24
N VAL A 297 15.53 4.48 -11.43
CA VAL A 297 14.19 5.01 -11.72
C VAL A 297 13.16 4.37 -10.79
N ILE A 298 13.21 3.05 -10.60
CA ILE A 298 12.29 2.33 -9.68
C ILE A 298 12.54 2.76 -8.22
N LYS A 299 13.79 2.87 -7.78
CA LYS A 299 14.14 3.37 -6.44
C LYS A 299 13.58 4.76 -6.20
N GLU A 300 13.76 5.68 -7.15
CA GLU A 300 13.24 7.05 -7.03
C GLU A 300 11.73 7.10 -7.08
N THR A 301 11.10 6.26 -7.90
CA THR A 301 9.65 6.08 -7.92
C THR A 301 9.14 5.62 -6.55
N LEU A 302 9.76 4.63 -5.93
CA LEU A 302 9.36 4.13 -4.61
C LEU A 302 9.62 5.15 -3.49
N ARG A 303 10.64 6.00 -3.62
CA ARG A 303 10.93 7.07 -2.65
C ARG A 303 9.85 8.15 -2.68
N LEU A 304 9.50 8.61 -3.88
CA LEU A 304 8.50 9.66 -4.06
C LEU A 304 7.07 9.11 -3.96
N HIS A 305 6.80 7.93 -4.48
CA HIS A 305 5.45 7.38 -4.55
C HIS A 305 5.38 6.00 -3.89
N PRO A 306 5.70 5.89 -2.58
CA PRO A 306 5.57 4.62 -1.88
C PRO A 306 4.09 4.20 -1.92
N PRO A 307 3.74 3.02 -2.48
CA PRO A 307 2.34 2.62 -2.63
C PRO A 307 1.57 2.69 -1.31
N ALA A 308 2.20 2.29 -0.19
CA ALA A 308 1.66 2.42 1.15
C ALA A 308 2.40 3.53 1.93
N PRO A 309 1.96 4.81 1.86
CA PRO A 309 2.71 5.93 2.44
C PRO A 309 2.80 5.91 3.97
N LEU A 310 1.84 5.27 4.65
CA LEU A 310 1.82 5.07 6.11
C LEU A 310 2.28 3.68 6.55
N LEU A 311 2.79 2.88 5.61
CA LEU A 311 3.01 1.44 5.74
C LEU A 311 1.76 0.72 6.25
N LEU A 312 1.87 -0.57 6.57
CA LEU A 312 0.78 -1.30 7.20
C LEU A 312 0.70 -0.96 8.70
N PRO A 313 -0.51 -0.71 9.23
CA PRO A 313 -0.70 -0.45 10.65
C PRO A 313 -0.16 -1.57 11.54
N ARG A 314 0.40 -1.13 12.64
CA ARG A 314 1.12 -1.95 13.62
C ARG A 314 0.43 -1.78 14.97
N GLU A 315 0.35 -2.82 15.79
CA GLU A 315 -0.19 -2.75 17.15
C GLU A 315 0.86 -3.12 18.20
N CYS A 316 1.08 -2.22 19.16
CA CYS A 316 2.02 -2.43 20.24
C CYS A 316 1.56 -3.57 21.17
N GLY A 317 2.19 -4.75 21.10
CA GLY A 317 1.78 -5.92 21.89
C GLY A 317 2.02 -5.80 23.40
N GLY A 318 2.90 -4.90 23.83
CA GLY A 318 3.23 -4.62 25.23
C GLY A 318 3.75 -3.19 25.37
N ALA A 319 3.68 -2.61 26.57
CA ALA A 319 4.14 -1.24 26.79
C ALA A 319 5.64 -1.10 26.47
N CYS A 320 6.00 -0.05 25.73
CA CYS A 320 7.38 0.15 25.29
C CYS A 320 7.79 1.63 25.28
N LYS A 321 9.06 1.89 24.95
CA LYS A 321 9.58 3.25 24.78
C LYS A 321 10.01 3.48 23.34
N VAL A 322 9.68 4.66 22.82
CA VAL A 322 10.12 5.14 21.50
C VAL A 322 10.59 6.58 21.64
N LEU A 323 11.83 6.87 21.28
CA LEU A 323 12.50 8.16 21.45
C LEU A 323 12.38 8.71 22.87
N GLY A 324 12.43 7.82 23.87
CA GLY A 324 12.29 8.15 25.29
C GLY A 324 10.85 8.44 25.76
N TYR A 325 9.85 8.33 24.89
CA TYR A 325 8.43 8.44 25.22
C TYR A 325 7.79 7.07 25.47
N ASP A 326 6.84 7.01 26.38
CA ASP A 326 6.08 5.80 26.71
C ASP A 326 4.97 5.57 25.67
N VAL A 327 4.95 4.37 25.08
CA VAL A 327 3.91 3.89 24.15
C VAL A 327 3.16 2.73 24.82
N PRO A 328 1.89 2.91 25.23
CA PRO A 328 1.13 1.84 25.88
C PRO A 328 0.83 0.66 24.95
N ALA A 329 0.62 -0.52 25.54
CA ALA A 329 0.11 -1.69 24.83
C ALA A 329 -1.27 -1.41 24.17
N GLY A 330 -1.54 -2.05 23.03
CA GLY A 330 -2.74 -1.82 22.21
C GLY A 330 -2.71 -0.53 21.39
N THR A 331 -1.65 0.30 21.51
CA THR A 331 -1.51 1.50 20.70
C THR A 331 -1.23 1.14 19.24
N MET A 332 -2.01 1.69 18.32
CA MET A 332 -1.73 1.58 16.90
C MET A 332 -0.53 2.45 16.55
N VAL A 333 0.38 1.93 15.72
CA VAL A 333 1.57 2.60 15.27
C VAL A 333 1.53 2.71 13.75
N LEU A 334 1.71 3.93 13.25
CA LEU A 334 1.81 4.25 11.83
C LEU A 334 3.20 4.81 11.55
N VAL A 335 3.81 4.38 10.43
CA VAL A 335 5.11 4.86 10.00
C VAL A 335 4.93 5.59 8.68
N ASN A 336 5.11 6.89 8.69
CA ASN A 336 4.93 7.75 7.52
C ASN A 336 6.16 7.69 6.61
N ALA A 337 6.28 6.59 5.86
CA ALA A 337 7.34 6.38 4.87
C ALA A 337 7.37 7.51 3.81
N TRP A 338 6.21 8.07 3.46
CA TRP A 338 6.13 9.21 2.53
C TRP A 338 6.78 10.48 3.09
N ALA A 339 6.60 10.77 4.38
CA ALA A 339 7.29 11.88 5.05
C ALA A 339 8.80 11.64 5.14
N VAL A 340 9.20 10.42 5.51
CA VAL A 340 10.61 10.01 5.64
C VAL A 340 11.35 10.13 4.30
N GLY A 341 10.74 9.65 3.21
CA GLY A 341 11.29 9.77 1.86
C GLY A 341 11.37 11.21 1.33
N ARG A 342 10.75 12.18 2.02
CA ARG A 342 10.72 13.60 1.66
C ARG A 342 11.30 14.52 2.74
N ASP A 343 12.05 13.97 3.69
CA ASP A 343 12.66 14.77 4.73
C ASP A 343 13.81 15.62 4.14
N PRO A 344 13.69 16.97 4.11
CA PRO A 344 14.74 17.84 3.55
C PRO A 344 16.05 17.79 4.35
N SER A 345 16.05 17.24 5.57
CA SER A 345 17.28 17.04 6.33
C SER A 345 18.08 15.81 5.89
N ARG A 346 17.46 14.91 5.10
CA ARG A 346 18.05 13.63 4.65
C ARG A 346 18.16 13.50 3.14
N TRP A 347 17.36 14.26 2.39
CA TRP A 347 17.26 14.21 0.94
C TRP A 347 17.37 15.61 0.34
N ASP A 348 18.35 15.81 -0.54
CA ASP A 348 18.50 17.04 -1.33
C ASP A 348 17.38 17.14 -2.37
N SER A 349 16.74 18.32 -2.48
CA SER A 349 15.57 18.55 -3.34
C SER A 349 14.54 17.40 -3.22
N PRO A 350 13.94 17.19 -2.03
CA PRO A 350 13.20 15.97 -1.72
C PRO A 350 11.94 15.76 -2.56
N GLU A 351 11.41 16.80 -3.20
CA GLU A 351 10.21 16.75 -4.02
C GLU A 351 10.54 16.54 -5.53
N GLU A 352 11.81 16.63 -5.93
CA GLU A 352 12.24 16.44 -7.32
C GLU A 352 12.49 14.95 -7.63
N PHE A 353 11.99 14.50 -8.78
CA PHE A 353 12.26 13.17 -9.32
C PHE A 353 13.64 13.14 -9.99
N SER A 354 14.65 12.62 -9.28
CA SER A 354 16.02 12.48 -9.79
C SER A 354 16.58 11.11 -9.44
N PRO A 355 16.51 10.13 -10.36
CA PRO A 355 17.13 8.82 -10.18
C PRO A 355 18.64 8.87 -9.90
N GLU A 356 19.34 9.87 -10.46
CA GLU A 356 20.78 10.09 -10.32
C GLU A 356 21.23 10.22 -8.86
N ARG A 357 20.33 10.61 -7.94
CA ARG A 357 20.66 10.68 -6.51
C ARG A 357 21.12 9.33 -5.96
N PHE A 358 20.63 8.23 -6.52
CA PHE A 358 21.00 6.88 -6.12
C PHE A 358 22.28 6.36 -6.78
N GLU A 359 22.84 7.07 -7.77
CA GLU A 359 24.21 6.80 -8.26
C GLU A 359 25.25 7.26 -7.23
N ARG A 360 24.92 8.31 -6.49
CA ARG A 360 25.80 8.95 -5.48
C ARG A 360 25.53 8.48 -4.06
N CYS A 361 24.51 7.64 -3.88
CA CYS A 361 23.98 7.26 -2.57
C CYS A 361 23.72 5.75 -2.53
N GLU A 362 24.47 5.06 -1.67
CA GLU A 362 24.40 3.61 -1.52
C GLU A 362 23.16 3.13 -0.72
N ARG A 363 22.31 4.05 -0.24
CA ARG A 363 21.13 3.71 0.55
C ARG A 363 20.20 2.77 -0.20
N ASP A 364 19.62 1.84 0.53
CA ASP A 364 18.78 0.79 -0.03
C ASP A 364 17.57 0.46 0.86
N PHE A 365 16.51 -0.06 0.24
CA PHE A 365 15.25 -0.34 0.91
C PHE A 365 15.18 -1.72 1.58
N ARG A 366 16.31 -2.43 1.68
CA ARG A 366 16.41 -3.78 2.27
C ARG A 366 16.32 -3.80 3.81
N GLY A 367 15.85 -2.71 4.43
CA GLY A 367 15.54 -2.62 5.85
C GLY A 367 16.68 -2.17 6.77
N MET A 368 17.79 -1.71 6.20
CA MET A 368 18.95 -1.18 6.94
C MET A 368 18.98 0.34 6.96
N ASP A 369 18.63 0.98 5.85
CA ASP A 369 18.56 2.44 5.74
C ASP A 369 17.15 2.94 6.03
N PHE A 370 16.97 3.61 7.17
CA PHE A 370 15.65 4.05 7.64
C PHE A 370 15.19 5.35 6.98
N GLU A 371 16.06 5.98 6.21
CA GLU A 371 15.79 7.10 5.33
C GLU A 371 15.03 6.66 4.07
N PHE A 372 15.05 5.35 3.74
CA PHE A 372 14.42 4.79 2.55
C PHE A 372 13.71 3.45 2.83
N ILE A 373 12.43 3.52 3.22
CA ILE A 373 11.66 2.37 3.74
C ILE A 373 10.33 2.08 3.00
N PRO A 374 10.29 2.05 1.66
CA PRO A 374 9.05 1.81 0.91
C PRO A 374 8.43 0.41 1.19
N PHE A 375 9.23 -0.55 1.63
CA PHE A 375 8.81 -1.90 1.99
C PHE A 375 8.75 -2.15 3.51
N GLY A 376 8.92 -1.08 4.30
CA GLY A 376 9.13 -1.18 5.74
C GLY A 376 10.47 -1.82 6.11
N ALA A 377 10.59 -2.25 7.37
CA ALA A 377 11.79 -2.87 7.92
C ALA A 377 11.46 -3.84 9.08
N GLY A 378 12.49 -4.56 9.52
CA GLY A 378 12.43 -5.49 10.66
C GLY A 378 11.65 -6.77 10.37
N ARG A 379 11.10 -7.40 11.42
CA ARG A 379 10.40 -8.70 11.35
C ARG A 379 9.20 -8.74 10.40
N ARG A 380 8.68 -7.58 10.02
CA ARG A 380 7.50 -7.40 9.16
C ARG A 380 7.83 -6.60 7.91
N ILE A 381 9.09 -6.66 7.46
CA ILE A 381 9.47 -6.18 6.13
C ILE A 381 8.69 -6.96 5.06
N CYS A 382 8.36 -6.30 3.95
CA CYS A 382 7.56 -6.90 2.88
C CYS A 382 8.14 -8.25 2.43
N PRO A 383 7.41 -9.38 2.62
CA PRO A 383 7.89 -10.69 2.16
C PRO A 383 7.87 -10.81 0.63
N GLY A 384 7.04 -10.02 -0.05
CA GLY A 384 6.92 -10.01 -1.51
C GLY A 384 7.87 -9.05 -2.23
N MET A 385 8.87 -8.48 -1.55
CA MET A 385 9.77 -7.47 -2.14
C MET A 385 10.44 -7.96 -3.43
N ALA A 386 11.06 -9.14 -3.39
CA ALA A 386 11.77 -9.69 -4.55
C ALA A 386 10.83 -9.95 -5.73
N PHE A 387 9.67 -10.57 -5.45
CA PHE A 387 8.65 -10.86 -6.46
C PHE A 387 8.07 -9.59 -7.10
N GLY A 388 7.73 -8.59 -6.28
CA GLY A 388 7.19 -7.32 -6.75
C GLY A 388 8.19 -6.53 -7.59
N LEU A 389 9.46 -6.47 -7.16
CA LEU A 389 10.51 -5.80 -7.93
C LEU A 389 10.76 -6.47 -9.28
N ALA A 390 10.83 -7.81 -9.33
CA ALA A 390 10.96 -8.53 -10.59
C ALA A 390 9.80 -8.21 -11.55
N HIS A 391 8.56 -8.20 -11.05
CA HIS A 391 7.38 -7.81 -11.84
C HIS A 391 7.47 -6.38 -12.37
N ILE A 392 7.86 -5.42 -11.53
CA ILE A 392 8.00 -4.01 -11.93
C ILE A 392 9.12 -3.84 -12.94
N GLU A 393 10.29 -4.46 -12.70
CA GLU A 393 11.47 -4.39 -13.58
C GLU A 393 11.15 -4.96 -14.96
N LEU A 394 10.57 -6.17 -15.03
CA LEU A 394 10.16 -6.81 -16.29
C LEU A 394 9.15 -5.97 -17.07
N ALA A 395 8.06 -5.57 -16.41
CA ALA A 395 6.99 -4.83 -17.06
C ALA A 395 7.47 -3.47 -17.56
N LEU A 396 8.22 -2.73 -16.74
CA LEU A 396 8.74 -1.42 -17.13
C LEU A 396 9.77 -1.56 -18.25
N ALA A 397 10.71 -2.49 -18.15
CA ALA A 397 11.67 -2.76 -19.22
C ALA A 397 10.95 -3.09 -20.54
N ALA A 398 9.93 -3.95 -20.53
CA ALA A 398 9.16 -4.29 -21.73
C ALA A 398 8.45 -3.08 -22.34
N LEU A 399 7.85 -2.23 -21.52
CA LEU A 399 7.20 -0.99 -21.96
C LEU A 399 8.18 -0.01 -22.62
N LEU A 400 9.40 0.12 -22.07
CA LEU A 400 10.43 1.01 -22.60
C LEU A 400 11.17 0.44 -23.82
N PHE A 401 11.30 -0.88 -23.88
CA PHE A 401 11.94 -1.58 -24.98
C PHE A 401 11.10 -1.48 -26.26
N HIS A 402 9.82 -1.85 -26.18
CA HIS A 402 8.95 -2.02 -27.35
C HIS A 402 8.27 -0.72 -27.83
N PHE A 403 8.15 0.30 -26.99
CA PHE A 403 7.35 1.48 -27.30
C PHE A 403 8.11 2.78 -27.06
N ASP A 404 7.85 3.75 -27.93
CA ASP A 404 7.99 5.17 -27.62
C ASP A 404 6.65 5.69 -27.07
N TRP A 405 6.69 6.70 -26.21
CA TRP A 405 5.52 7.18 -25.50
C TRP A 405 5.25 8.66 -25.78
N ARG A 406 3.97 9.02 -25.92
CA ARG A 406 3.54 10.40 -26.18
C ARG A 406 2.32 10.77 -25.36
N LEU A 407 2.28 12.03 -24.91
CA LEU A 407 1.10 12.60 -24.26
C LEU A 407 0.03 12.97 -25.28
N PRO A 408 -1.26 12.89 -24.90
CA PRO A 408 -2.36 13.23 -25.80
C PRO A 408 -2.40 14.73 -26.12
N GLY A 409 -2.83 15.04 -27.34
CA GLY A 409 -3.08 16.43 -27.75
C GLY A 409 -1.86 17.35 -27.78
N GLY A 410 -0.63 16.81 -27.72
CA GLY A 410 0.58 17.64 -27.64
C GLY A 410 0.78 18.32 -26.27
N MET A 411 0.07 17.86 -25.24
CA MET A 411 0.21 18.31 -23.86
C MET A 411 1.68 18.33 -23.42
N ALA A 412 2.07 19.40 -22.74
CA ALA A 412 3.42 19.50 -22.18
C ALA A 412 3.54 18.63 -20.92
N ALA A 413 4.75 18.12 -20.65
CA ALA A 413 5.00 17.25 -19.50
C ALA A 413 4.55 17.86 -18.16
N GLY A 414 4.80 19.16 -17.96
CA GLY A 414 4.42 19.88 -16.74
C GLY A 414 2.91 20.15 -16.56
N GLU A 415 2.08 19.87 -17.58
CA GLU A 415 0.61 20.01 -17.49
C GLU A 415 -0.06 18.73 -16.97
N MET A 416 0.70 17.65 -16.79
CA MET A 416 0.17 16.38 -16.31
C MET A 416 -0.32 16.48 -14.85
N ASP A 417 -1.50 15.95 -14.57
CA ASP A 417 -1.99 15.82 -13.20
C ASP A 417 -1.19 14.75 -12.43
N MET A 418 -0.36 15.22 -11.49
CA MET A 418 0.43 14.38 -10.58
C MET A 418 -0.20 14.29 -9.19
N THR A 419 -1.46 14.69 -9.03
CA THR A 419 -2.14 14.63 -7.74
C THR A 419 -2.48 13.19 -7.35
N GLU A 420 -2.44 12.96 -6.04
CA GLU A 420 -2.71 11.66 -5.43
C GLU A 420 -4.20 11.53 -5.06
N ALA A 421 -4.72 10.30 -5.12
CA ALA A 421 -6.01 9.91 -4.56
C ALA A 421 -5.84 9.20 -3.20
N ALA A 422 -6.81 9.41 -2.31
CA ALA A 422 -6.85 8.73 -1.02
C ALA A 422 -7.18 7.25 -1.19
N GLY A 423 -6.35 6.38 -0.61
CA GLY A 423 -6.53 4.94 -0.65
C GLY A 423 -5.58 4.25 0.33
N ILE A 424 -5.75 2.93 0.49
CA ILE A 424 -4.76 2.12 1.23
C ILE A 424 -3.45 2.10 0.44
N THR A 425 -3.54 1.91 -0.87
CA THR A 425 -2.52 2.30 -1.82
C THR A 425 -2.79 3.71 -2.34
N VAL A 426 -1.76 4.53 -2.46
CA VAL A 426 -1.87 5.88 -3.04
C VAL A 426 -1.58 5.84 -4.53
N ARG A 427 -2.66 5.98 -5.30
CA ARG A 427 -2.65 6.05 -6.76
C ARG A 427 -2.70 7.50 -7.24
N ARG A 428 -2.46 7.70 -8.53
CA ARG A 428 -2.81 8.95 -9.20
C ARG A 428 -4.32 9.17 -9.11
N ARG A 429 -4.72 10.43 -8.97
CA ARG A 429 -6.13 10.84 -8.94
C ARG A 429 -6.83 10.56 -10.26
N SER A 430 -6.11 10.77 -11.36
CA SER A 430 -6.59 10.52 -12.71
C SER A 430 -5.69 9.52 -13.41
N ASP A 431 -6.28 8.68 -14.26
CA ASP A 431 -5.56 7.65 -14.99
C ASP A 431 -4.48 8.24 -15.90
N LEU A 432 -3.44 7.46 -16.18
CA LEU A 432 -2.38 7.86 -17.11
C LEU A 432 -2.83 7.56 -18.53
N LEU A 433 -3.23 8.61 -19.26
CA LEU A 433 -3.57 8.49 -20.68
C LEU A 433 -2.35 8.83 -21.53
N VAL A 434 -1.81 7.82 -22.22
CA VAL A 434 -0.63 7.94 -23.08
C VAL A 434 -0.80 7.14 -24.36
N PHE A 435 -0.16 7.59 -25.43
CA PHE A 435 -0.07 6.85 -26.69
C PHE A 435 1.22 6.04 -26.73
N ALA A 436 1.07 4.72 -26.89
CA ALA A 436 2.16 3.82 -27.18
C ALA A 436 2.42 3.79 -28.70
N VAL A 437 3.63 4.14 -29.12
CA VAL A 437 4.08 4.09 -30.51
C VAL A 437 5.02 2.89 -30.63
N PRO A 438 4.62 1.80 -31.31
CA PRO A 438 5.46 0.62 -31.47
C PRO A 438 6.77 1.00 -32.14
N ARG A 439 7.89 0.58 -31.54
CA ARG A 439 9.20 0.68 -32.16
C ARG A 439 9.50 -0.63 -32.87
N VAL A 440 9.62 -0.58 -34.19
CA VAL A 440 10.08 -1.73 -34.98
C VAL A 440 11.61 -1.66 -35.02
N PRO A 441 12.33 -2.66 -34.47
CA PRO A 441 13.77 -2.72 -34.64
C PRO A 441 14.06 -2.85 -36.13
N VAL A 442 14.76 -1.88 -36.72
CA VAL A 442 15.26 -2.03 -38.09
C VAL A 442 16.39 -3.06 -38.02
N PRO A 443 16.35 -4.16 -38.79
CA PRO A 443 17.44 -5.13 -38.80
C PRO A 443 18.75 -4.40 -39.13
N VAL A 444 19.76 -4.56 -38.29
CA VAL A 444 21.11 -4.10 -38.60
C VAL A 444 21.60 -5.00 -39.74
N GLN A 445 21.77 -4.42 -40.94
CA GLN A 445 22.32 -5.11 -42.11
C GLN A 445 23.81 -5.39 -41.94
#